data_AF-A0A924B999-F1
#
_entry.id   AF-A0A924B999-F1
#
_cell.length_a   1.000
_cell.length_b   1.000
_cell.length_c   1.000
_cell.angle_alpha   90.00
_cell.angle_beta   90.00
_cell.angle_gamma   90.00
#
_symmetry.space_group_name_H-M   'P 1'
#
loop_
_entity.id
_entity.type
_entity.pdbx_description
1 polymer ?
#
loop_
_entity_poly.entity_id
_entity_poly.type
_entity_poly.pdbx_seq_one_letter_code
_entity_poly.pdbx_strand_id
1 'polypeptide(L)'
;MKSILLCALFISLFSFSAFSEETAEHQDGPCKKVMDACKEAVDAAKTSNRKMSIYKDCFQPLMKDQTVTKVSIDKADVSACKAKREAHQQKKGK
;
A
#
# COMPACT_ATOMS: atom_id res chain seq x y z
N MET A 1 -34.15 30.32 38.30
CA MET A 1 -34.01 30.88 36.93
C MET A 1 -32.74 30.25 36.36
N LYS A 2 -32.88 29.13 35.64
CA LYS A 2 -32.96 29.04 34.16
C LYS A 2 -31.56 29.04 33.54
N SER A 3 -31.18 27.86 33.03
CA SER A 3 -30.40 27.55 31.81
C SER A 3 -29.18 28.43 31.50
N ILE A 4 -28.00 27.86 31.29
CA ILE A 4 -27.52 27.38 29.98
C ILE A 4 -26.40 26.32 30.26
N LEU A 5 -26.62 25.03 30.01
CA LEU A 5 -26.32 24.31 28.75
C LEU A 5 -24.82 24.36 28.36
N LEU A 6 -24.04 23.30 28.67
CA LEU A 6 -23.67 22.25 27.70
C LEU A 6 -23.16 22.81 26.36
N CYS A 7 -21.83 22.83 26.16
CA CYS A 7 -21.17 22.63 24.86
C CYS A 7 -19.64 22.62 25.03
N ALA A 8 -18.95 21.87 24.15
CA ALA A 8 -17.49 21.77 23.97
C ALA A 8 -16.76 20.62 24.70
N LEU A 9 -17.44 19.49 24.90
CA LEU A 9 -16.82 18.17 24.75
C LEU A 9 -16.77 17.89 23.23
N PHE A 10 -15.66 17.32 22.73
CA PHE A 10 -15.35 16.97 21.32
C PHE A 10 -14.67 18.03 20.44
N ILE A 11 -13.39 18.30 20.72
CA ILE A 11 -12.42 18.60 19.64
C ILE A 11 -11.68 17.30 19.32
N SER A 12 -12.44 16.35 18.76
CA SER A 12 -11.91 15.25 17.98
C SER A 12 -11.64 15.78 16.58
N LEU A 13 -10.59 16.60 16.44
CA LEU A 13 -10.07 16.94 15.11
C LEU A 13 -9.32 15.73 14.59
N PHE A 14 -10.11 14.85 13.97
CA PHE A 14 -9.75 14.00 12.85
C PHE A 14 -8.46 14.48 12.17
N SER A 15 -7.36 13.78 12.44
CA SER A 15 -6.21 13.81 11.55
C SER A 15 -6.62 13.13 10.26
N PHE A 16 -7.24 13.87 9.33
CA PHE A 16 -7.17 13.52 7.93
C PHE A 16 -5.71 13.68 7.54
N SER A 17 -4.98 12.56 7.49
CA SER A 17 -3.72 12.49 6.76
C SER A 17 -4.01 13.02 5.37
N ALA A 18 -3.47 14.21 5.07
CA ALA A 18 -3.49 14.81 3.76
C ALA A 18 -2.96 13.78 2.76
N PHE A 19 -3.88 13.14 2.05
CA PHE A 19 -3.59 12.35 0.88
C PHE A 19 -3.29 13.37 -0.22
N SER A 20 -2.02 13.74 -0.35
CA SER A 20 -1.52 14.45 -1.53
C SER A 20 -1.70 13.54 -2.73
N GLU A 21 -2.86 13.69 -3.37
CA GLU A 21 -3.12 13.28 -4.73
C GLU A 21 -2.59 14.40 -5.62
N GLU A 22 -1.37 14.29 -6.12
CA GLU A 22 -0.93 15.12 -7.25
C GLU A 22 0.16 14.44 -8.08
N THR A 23 -0.23 14.00 -9.27
CA THR A 23 0.59 13.89 -10.49
C THR A 23 1.64 12.77 -10.57
N ALA A 24 1.19 11.51 -10.60
CA ALA A 24 1.90 10.41 -11.29
C ALA A 24 0.93 9.36 -11.87
N GLU A 25 -0.31 9.76 -12.14
CA GLU A 25 -1.30 8.94 -12.85
C GLU A 25 -0.85 8.75 -14.30
N HIS A 26 -0.17 7.64 -14.59
CA HIS A 26 -0.56 6.67 -15.62
C HIS A 26 0.57 5.79 -16.18
N GLN A 27 1.85 6.01 -15.86
CA GLN A 27 2.91 5.12 -16.36
C GLN A 27 3.76 4.42 -15.29
N ASP A 28 3.77 4.90 -14.05
CA ASP A 28 4.68 4.40 -13.00
C ASP A 28 4.02 4.34 -11.61
N GLY A 29 2.95 3.57 -11.50
CA GLY A 29 2.24 3.43 -10.21
C GLY A 29 3.07 2.70 -9.15
N PRO A 30 2.84 2.96 -7.85
CA PRO A 30 3.60 2.32 -6.77
C PRO A 30 3.50 0.79 -6.80
N CYS A 31 2.35 0.23 -7.21
CA CYS A 31 2.21 -1.21 -7.40
C CYS A 31 3.05 -1.80 -8.54
N LYS A 32 3.35 -1.00 -9.58
CA LYS A 32 4.20 -1.44 -10.69
C LYS A 32 5.64 -1.58 -10.21
N LYS A 33 6.16 -0.58 -9.47
CA LYS A 33 7.47 -0.66 -8.80
C LYS A 33 7.58 -1.89 -7.89
N VAL A 34 6.51 -2.17 -7.12
CA VAL A 34 6.46 -3.34 -6.26
C VAL A 34 6.47 -4.66 -7.07
N MET A 35 5.72 -4.72 -8.17
CA MET A 35 5.71 -5.87 -9.08
C MET A 35 7.05 -6.07 -9.78
N ASP A 36 7.72 -5.00 -10.24
CA ASP A 36 9.01 -5.07 -10.91
C ASP A 36 10.09 -5.61 -9.99
N ALA A 37 10.22 -5.09 -8.76
CA ALA A 37 11.23 -5.63 -7.84
C ALA A 37 10.92 -7.09 -7.42
N CYS A 38 9.64 -7.47 -7.35
CA CYS A 38 9.26 -8.87 -7.16
C CYS A 38 9.64 -9.75 -8.36
N LYS A 39 9.56 -9.22 -9.58
CA LYS A 39 9.97 -9.93 -10.79
C LYS A 39 11.47 -10.14 -10.83
N GLU A 40 12.26 -9.12 -10.47
CA GLU A 40 13.72 -9.22 -10.36
C GLU A 40 14.14 -10.28 -9.33
N ALA A 41 13.50 -10.31 -8.16
CA ALA A 41 13.79 -11.31 -7.14
C ALA A 41 13.46 -12.74 -7.60
N VAL A 42 12.35 -12.91 -8.33
CA VAL A 42 11.99 -14.21 -8.93
C VAL A 42 12.94 -14.61 -10.04
N ASP A 43 13.39 -13.66 -10.86
CA ASP A 43 14.35 -13.94 -11.92
C ASP A 43 15.69 -14.40 -11.33
N ALA A 44 16.18 -13.71 -10.31
CA ALA A 44 17.36 -14.12 -9.54
C ALA A 44 17.16 -15.49 -8.86
N ALA A 45 15.95 -15.80 -8.39
CA ALA A 45 15.63 -17.11 -7.85
C ALA A 45 15.64 -18.21 -8.93
N LYS A 46 15.15 -17.92 -10.14
CA LYS A 46 15.20 -18.84 -11.29
C LYS A 46 16.63 -19.16 -11.70
N THR A 47 17.53 -18.17 -11.71
CA THR A 47 18.98 -18.41 -11.93
C THR A 47 19.56 -19.38 -10.90
N SER A 48 18.99 -19.41 -9.70
CA SER A 48 19.37 -20.33 -8.62
C SER A 48 18.56 -21.65 -8.61
N ASN A 49 17.84 -22.00 -9.67
CA ASN A 49 16.91 -23.15 -9.75
C ASN A 49 15.81 -23.18 -8.67
N ARG A 50 15.52 -22.04 -8.02
CA ARG A 50 14.43 -21.93 -7.05
C ARG A 50 13.14 -21.50 -7.73
N LYS A 51 12.06 -22.24 -7.47
CA LYS A 51 10.71 -21.84 -7.88
C LYS A 51 10.16 -20.85 -6.87
N MET A 52 10.07 -19.59 -7.29
CA MET A 52 9.50 -18.51 -6.50
C MET A 52 8.40 -17.84 -7.34
N SER A 53 7.21 -17.65 -6.77
CA SER A 53 6.09 -17.00 -7.45
C SER A 53 6.10 -15.51 -7.15
N ILE A 54 6.05 -14.68 -8.20
CA ILE A 54 6.02 -13.21 -8.05
C ILE A 54 4.86 -12.80 -7.13
N TYR A 55 3.69 -13.42 -7.30
CA TYR A 55 2.52 -13.07 -6.51
C TYR A 55 2.53 -13.67 -5.09
N LYS A 56 2.62 -15.00 -4.96
CA LYS A 56 2.48 -15.67 -3.65
C LYS A 56 3.69 -15.47 -2.74
N ASP A 57 4.89 -15.52 -3.30
CA ASP A 57 6.15 -15.53 -2.54
C ASP A 57 6.77 -14.14 -2.39
N CYS A 58 6.32 -13.14 -3.18
CA CYS A 58 6.80 -11.77 -3.06
C CYS A 58 5.69 -10.73 -2.83
N PHE A 59 4.76 -10.60 -3.77
CA PHE A 59 3.78 -9.51 -3.72
C PHE A 59 2.81 -9.63 -2.54
N GLN A 60 2.25 -10.83 -2.30
CA GLN A 60 1.29 -11.07 -1.24
C GLN A 60 1.87 -10.83 0.18
N PRO A 61 3.07 -11.32 0.54
CA PRO A 61 3.69 -10.99 1.83
C PRO A 61 3.96 -9.49 1.98
N LEU A 62 4.46 -8.80 0.94
CA LEU A 62 4.66 -7.35 0.99
C LEU A 62 3.36 -6.59 1.30
N MET A 63 2.24 -7.02 0.71
CA MET A 63 0.92 -6.42 0.98
C MET A 63 0.36 -6.76 2.37
N LYS A 64 0.95 -7.74 3.06
CA LYS A 64 0.65 -8.13 4.45
C LYS A 64 1.68 -7.57 5.44
N ASP A 65 2.45 -6.55 5.04
CA ASP A 65 3.50 -5.92 5.84
C ASP A 65 4.63 -6.91 6.23
N GLN A 66 4.81 -7.98 5.46
CA GLN A 66 5.92 -8.92 5.61
C GLN A 66 7.06 -8.58 4.66
N THR A 67 8.29 -8.71 5.13
CA THR A 67 9.50 -8.51 4.32
C THR A 67 9.82 -9.74 3.48
N VAL A 68 10.22 -9.52 2.23
CA VAL A 68 10.63 -10.59 1.31
C VAL A 68 12.13 -10.49 1.08
N THR A 69 12.84 -11.59 1.32
CA THR A 69 14.30 -11.64 1.20
C THR A 69 14.72 -11.32 -0.24
N LYS A 70 15.74 -10.48 -0.40
CA LYS A 70 16.27 -9.98 -1.69
C LYS A 70 15.36 -9.04 -2.48
N VAL A 71 14.31 -8.51 -1.86
CA VAL A 71 13.48 -7.47 -2.47
C VAL A 71 13.77 -6.15 -1.76
N SER A 72 14.45 -5.25 -2.45
CA SER A 72 14.74 -3.90 -1.94
C SER A 72 13.71 -2.93 -2.49
N ILE A 73 12.64 -2.71 -1.74
CA ILE A 73 11.58 -1.75 -2.06
C ILE A 73 11.40 -0.81 -0.88
N ASP A 74 11.10 0.46 -1.17
CA ASP A 74 10.76 1.44 -0.15
C ASP A 74 9.38 1.15 0.49
N LYS A 75 9.28 1.27 1.82
CA LYS A 75 8.03 1.01 2.53
C LYS A 75 6.90 1.96 2.11
N ALA A 76 7.23 3.17 1.66
CA ALA A 76 6.24 4.11 1.12
C ALA A 76 5.61 3.58 -0.17
N ASP A 77 6.38 2.95 -1.06
CA ASP A 77 5.86 2.34 -2.29
C ASP A 77 4.96 1.13 -2.00
N VAL A 78 5.30 0.31 -1.00
CA VAL A 78 4.44 -0.80 -0.54
C VAL A 78 3.12 -0.26 0.03
N SER A 79 3.20 0.74 0.90
CA SER A 79 2.03 1.36 1.53
C SER A 79 1.13 2.04 0.49
N ALA A 80 1.71 2.76 -0.45
CA ALA A 80 0.97 3.41 -1.53
C ALA A 80 0.32 2.40 -2.48
N CYS A 81 0.98 1.26 -2.75
CA CYS A 81 0.37 0.18 -3.51
C CYS A 81 -0.82 -0.46 -2.77
N LYS A 82 -0.68 -0.70 -1.45
CA LYS A 82 -1.75 -1.25 -0.61
C LYS A 82 -2.99 -0.35 -0.62
N ALA A 83 -2.79 0.95 -0.36
CA ALA A 83 -3.86 1.95 -0.38
C ALA A 83 -4.56 1.99 -1.76
N LYS A 84 -3.79 1.94 -2.86
CA LYS A 84 -4.37 1.90 -4.22
C LYS A 84 -5.16 0.61 -4.48
N ARG A 85 -4.72 -0.53 -3.94
CA ARG A 85 -5.43 -1.81 -4.02
C ARG A 85 -6.75 -1.77 -3.26
N GLU A 86 -6.76 -1.22 -2.06
CA GLU A 86 -7.96 -1.06 -1.22
C GLU A 86 -8.97 -0.13 -1.92
N ALA A 87 -8.51 0.99 -2.46
CA ALA A 87 -9.35 1.90 -3.24
C ALA A 87 -9.96 1.22 -4.49
N HIS A 88 -9.17 0.40 -5.21
CA HIS A 88 -9.69 -0.36 -6.36
C HIS A 88 -10.66 -1.48 -5.97
N GLN A 89 -10.45 -2.14 -4.83
CA GLN A 89 -11.37 -3.17 -4.33
C GLN A 89 -12.71 -2.55 -3.89
N GLN A 90 -12.68 -1.38 -3.24
CA GLN A 90 -13.89 -0.64 -2.89
C GLN A 90 -14.68 -0.19 -4.12
N LYS A 91 -14.00 0.19 -5.22
CA LYS A 91 -14.65 0.57 -6.48
C LYS A 91 -15.23 -0.62 -7.28
N LYS A 92 -14.72 -1.84 -7.10
CA LYS A 92 -15.23 -3.05 -7.78
C LYS A 92 -16.33 -3.78 -7.01
N GLY A 93 -16.57 -3.41 -5.76
CA GLY A 93 -17.60 -4.00 -4.90
C GLY A 93 -18.92 -3.20 -4.84
N LYS A 94 -19.14 -2.26 -5.76
CA LYS A 94 -20.37 -1.44 -5.84
C LYS A 94 -21.05 -1.64 -7.18
#